data_AF-A0A9E0XI31-F1
#
_entry.id   AF-A0A9E0XI31-F1
#
_cell.length_a   1.000
_cell.length_b   1.000
_cell.length_c   1.000
_cell.angle_alpha   90.00
_cell.angle_beta   90.00
_cell.angle_gamma   90.00
#
_symmetry.space_group_name_H-M   'P 1'
#
loop_
_entity.id
_entity.type
_entity.pdbx_description
1 polymer ?
#
loop_
_entity_poly.entity_id
_entity_poly.type
_entity_poly.pdbx_seq_one_letter_code
_entity_poly.pdbx_strand_id
1 'polypeptide(L)' 'MNKLAQDIYDILKLELSEITSKMILEEKCKKIGKSSDSVAKEDMKRLMPLILGPVLLFGGEKKAKTVRDKLILMSEPL' A
#
# COMPACT_ATOMS: atom_id res chain seq x y z
N MET A 1 -0.50 -9.60 10.37
CA MET A 1 0.21 -8.54 9.63
C MET A 1 1.36 -8.04 10.45
N ASN A 2 2.51 -7.72 9.84
CA ASN A 2 3.55 -6.96 10.52
C ASN A 2 3.23 -5.45 10.51
N LYS A 3 4.05 -4.67 11.22
CA LYS A 3 3.84 -3.22 11.36
C LYS A 3 3.80 -2.48 10.02
N LEU A 4 4.72 -2.78 9.10
CA LEU A 4 4.77 -2.10 7.80
C LEU A 4 3.51 -2.37 6.96
N ALA A 5 3.05 -3.62 6.94
CA ALA A 5 1.81 -3.97 6.25
C ALA A 5 0.59 -3.30 6.88
N GLN A 6 0.54 -3.21 8.20
CA GLN A 6 -0.50 -2.48 8.93
C GLN A 6 -0.50 -0.99 8.56
N ASP A 7 0.66 -0.35 8.53
CA ASP A 7 0.80 1.06 8.16
C ASP A 7 0.31 1.32 6.72
N ILE A 8 0.66 0.43 5.77
CA ILE A 8 0.17 0.51 4.38
C ILE A 8 -1.36 0.35 4.33
N TYR A 9 -1.91 -0.64 5.04
CA TYR A 9 -3.35 -0.86 5.11
C TYR A 9 -4.08 0.36 5.65
N ASP A 10 -3.57 0.97 6.71
CA ASP A 10 -4.18 2.15 7.33
C ASP A 10 -4.12 3.35 6.39
N ILE A 11 -3.01 3.56 5.68
CA ILE A 11 -2.91 4.60 4.63
C ILE A 11 -3.97 4.39 3.54
N LEU A 12 -4.18 3.15 3.08
CA LEU A 12 -5.20 2.84 2.08
C LEU A 12 -6.61 3.10 2.61
N LYS A 13 -6.88 2.73 3.87
CA LYS A 13 -8.19 2.86 4.52
C LYS A 13 -8.60 4.32 4.75
N LEU A 14 -7.66 5.27 4.71
CA LEU A 14 -8.00 6.70 4.73
C LEU A 14 -8.84 7.13 3.51
N GLU A 15 -8.63 6.47 2.36
CA GLU A 15 -9.20 6.89 1.08
C GLU A 15 -10.10 5.85 0.44
N LEU A 16 -9.97 4.58 0.82
CA LEU A 16 -10.68 3.43 0.29
C LEU A 16 -11.43 2.67 1.40
N SER A 17 -12.35 1.80 0.99
CA SER A 17 -13.04 0.92 1.95
C SER A 17 -12.06 -0.04 2.62
N GLU A 18 -12.42 -0.52 3.81
CA GLU A 18 -11.68 -1.55 4.54
C GLU A 18 -11.43 -2.80 3.69
N ILE A 19 -12.48 -3.29 3.00
CA ILE A 19 -12.40 -4.48 2.15
C ILE A 19 -11.43 -4.25 0.98
N THR A 20 -11.57 -3.12 0.27
CA THR A 20 -10.70 -2.78 -0.88
C THR A 20 -9.25 -2.62 -0.43
N SER A 21 -9.02 -1.96 0.71
CA SER A 21 -7.68 -1.71 1.25
C SER A 21 -6.97 -3.01 1.59
N LYS A 22 -7.67 -3.93 2.29
CA LYS A 22 -7.14 -5.24 2.64
C LYS A 22 -6.83 -6.08 1.40
N MET A 23 -7.76 -6.13 0.44
CA MET A 23 -7.59 -6.84 -0.82
C MET A 23 -6.36 -6.36 -1.60
N ILE A 24 -6.21 -5.03 -1.77
CA ILE A 24 -5.04 -4.45 -2.47
C ILE A 24 -3.76 -4.88 -1.77
N LEU A 25 -3.65 -4.70 -0.45
CA LEU A 25 -2.44 -5.04 0.29
C LEU A 25 -2.09 -6.53 0.13
N GLU A 26 -3.02 -7.43 0.43
CA GLU A 26 -2.76 -8.87 0.42
C GLU A 26 -2.40 -9.37 -0.99
N GLU A 27 -3.13 -8.96 -2.02
CA GLU A 27 -2.83 -9.32 -3.40
C GLU A 27 -1.47 -8.79 -3.86
N LYS A 28 -1.13 -7.54 -3.52
CA LYS A 28 0.09 -6.92 -4.05
C LYS A 28 1.32 -7.39 -3.30
N CYS A 29 1.22 -7.67 -2.00
CA CYS A 29 2.23 -8.44 -1.26
C CYS A 29 2.47 -9.81 -1.92
N LYS A 30 1.40 -10.56 -2.19
CA LYS A 30 1.51 -11.88 -2.86
C LYS A 30 2.19 -11.77 -4.23
N LYS A 31 1.89 -10.71 -4.99
CA LYS A 31 2.49 -10.45 -6.32
C LYS A 31 4.01 -10.24 -6.29
N ILE A 32 4.56 -9.78 -5.16
CA ILE A 32 6.02 -9.66 -4.96
C ILE A 32 6.60 -10.86 -4.20
N GLY A 33 5.83 -11.94 -4.01
CA GLY A 33 6.27 -13.14 -3.31
C GLY A 33 6.39 -12.98 -1.79
N LYS A 34 5.70 -11.99 -1.21
CA LYS A 34 5.70 -11.72 0.23
C LYS A 34 4.32 -11.96 0.84
N SER A 35 4.30 -12.27 2.13
CA SER A 35 3.08 -12.16 2.93
C SER A 35 3.02 -10.80 3.61
N SER A 36 1.83 -10.39 4.04
CA SER A 36 1.65 -9.18 4.85
C SER A 36 2.30 -9.29 6.25
N ASP A 37 2.75 -10.48 6.64
CA ASP A 37 3.55 -10.71 7.86
C ASP A 37 5.05 -10.54 7.63
N SER A 38 5.54 -10.58 6.39
CA SER A 38 6.96 -10.63 6.05
C SER A 38 7.46 -9.52 5.14
N VAL A 39 6.58 -8.60 4.71
CA VAL A 39 6.97 -7.45 3.88
C VAL A 39 7.91 -6.51 4.64
N ALA A 40 8.98 -6.06 3.98
CA ALA A 40 10.00 -5.19 4.55
C ALA A 40 10.13 -3.87 3.78
N LYS A 41 10.85 -2.89 4.35
CA LYS A 41 11.03 -1.57 3.71
C LYS A 41 11.65 -1.68 2.31
N GLU A 42 12.58 -2.60 2.10
CA GLU A 42 13.21 -2.86 0.79
C GLU A 42 12.20 -3.28 -0.31
N ASP A 43 11.08 -3.89 0.08
CA ASP A 43 10.03 -4.31 -0.84
C ASP A 43 9.19 -3.14 -1.37
N MET A 44 9.20 -1.99 -0.67
CA MET A 44 8.35 -0.83 -0.98
C MET A 44 8.56 -0.30 -2.40
N LYS A 45 9.81 -0.36 -2.90
CA LYS A 45 10.11 0.07 -4.27
C LYS A 45 9.33 -0.73 -5.32
N ARG A 46 9.06 -2.01 -5.06
CA ARG A 46 8.29 -2.90 -5.95
C ARG A 46 6.79 -2.83 -5.64
N LEU A 47 6.44 -2.68 -4.37
CA LEU A 47 5.06 -2.71 -3.90
C LEU A 47 4.28 -1.42 -4.20
N MET A 48 4.91 -0.25 -4.05
CA MET A 48 4.26 1.04 -4.23
C MET A 48 3.59 1.24 -5.61
N PRO A 49 4.25 0.99 -6.76
CA PRO A 49 3.57 1.11 -8.06
C PRO A 49 2.42 0.10 -8.22
N LEU A 50 2.53 -1.09 -7.63
CA LEU A 50 1.49 -2.11 -7.66
C LEU A 50 0.25 -1.73 -6.83
N ILE A 51 0.44 -0.99 -5.74
CA ILE A 51 -0.63 -0.45 -4.91
C ILE A 51 -1.31 0.73 -5.62
N LEU A 52 -0.52 1.65 -6.18
CA LEU A 52 -1.05 2.89 -6.75
C LEU A 52 -1.93 2.68 -7.99
N GLY A 53 -1.68 1.64 -8.80
CA GLY A 53 -2.54 1.32 -9.94
C GLY A 53 -4.00 1.03 -9.53
N PRO A 54 -4.26 0.05 -8.65
CA PRO A 54 -5.58 -0.18 -8.05
C PRO A 54 -6.16 1.04 -7.34
N VAL A 55 -5.37 1.80 -6.59
CA VAL A 55 -5.88 3.00 -5.91
C VAL A 55 -6.37 4.04 -6.93
N LEU A 56 -5.65 4.22 -8.03
CA LEU A 56 -6.10 5.08 -9.14
C LEU A 56 -7.40 4.56 -9.76
N LEU A 57 -7.51 3.24 -9.97
CA LEU A 57 -8.70 2.62 -10.56
C LEU A 57 -9.94 2.75 -9.66
N PHE A 58 -9.81 2.50 -8.35
CA PHE A 58 -10.93 2.49 -7.41
C PHE A 58 -11.22 3.85 -6.78
N GLY A 59 -10.22 4.73 -6.72
CA GLY A 59 -10.28 5.99 -5.99
C GLY A 59 -10.09 7.25 -6.84
N GLY A 60 -9.62 7.12 -8.08
CA GLY A 60 -9.29 8.26 -8.94
C GLY A 60 -8.01 8.98 -8.56
N GLU A 61 -7.63 9.97 -9.36
CA GLU A 61 -6.33 10.65 -9.27
C GLU A 61 -6.09 11.34 -7.93
N LYS A 62 -7.11 12.01 -7.38
CA LYS A 62 -6.99 12.74 -6.10
C LYS A 62 -6.59 11.79 -4.96
N LYS A 63 -7.26 10.65 -4.84
CA LYS A 63 -6.98 9.67 -3.79
C LYS A 63 -5.64 8.96 -4.01
N ALA A 64 -5.32 8.62 -5.26
CA ALA A 64 -4.03 8.05 -5.63
C ALA A 64 -2.86 8.97 -5.28
N LYS A 65 -3.03 10.29 -5.43
CA LYS A 65 -2.05 11.28 -4.99
C LYS A 65 -1.88 11.28 -3.47
N THR A 66 -2.97 11.36 -2.70
CA THR A 66 -2.89 11.33 -1.23
C THR A 66 -2.21 10.06 -0.70
N VAL A 67 -2.56 8.89 -1.25
CA VAL A 67 -1.94 7.61 -0.87
C VAL A 67 -0.45 7.60 -1.24
N ARG A 68 -0.09 8.06 -2.45
CA ARG A 68 1.31 8.14 -2.88
C ARG A 68 2.14 8.99 -1.92
N ASP A 69 1.68 10.19 -1.60
CA ASP A 69 2.43 11.12 -0.76
C ASP A 69 2.68 10.51 0.64
N LYS A 70 1.68 9.84 1.21
CA LYS A 70 1.82 9.13 2.50
C LYS A 70 2.76 7.92 2.43
N LEU A 71 2.70 7.13 1.35
CA LEU A 71 3.60 5.97 1.17
C LEU A 71 5.06 6.40 0.98
N ILE A 72 5.30 7.52 0.30
CA ILE A 72 6.65 8.09 0.13
C ILE A 72 7.23 8.46 1.50
N LEU A 73 6.49 9.24 2.31
CA LEU A 73 6.92 9.65 3.66
C LEU A 73 7.25 8.46 4.57
N MET A 74 6.50 7.36 4.45
CA MET A 74 6.77 6.13 5.20
C MET A 74 8.03 5.39 4.73
N SER A 75 8.41 5.55 3.45
CA SER A 75 9.54 4.85 2.82
C SER A 75 10.89 5.56 2.95
N GLU A 76 10.91 6.85 3.31
CA GLU A 76 12.13 7.61 3.53
C GLU A 76 12.86 7.14 4.82
N PRO A 77 14.20 7.13 4.84
CA PRO A 77 14.95 6.98 6.08
C PRO A 77 14.75 8.22 6.96
N LEU A 78 14.49 8.00 8.26
CA LEU A 78 14.52 9.04 9.30
C LEU A 78 15.92 9.60 9.47
#